data_AF-A0A956PNJ1-F1
#
_entry.id   AF-A0A956PNJ1-F1
#
_cell.length_a   1.000
_cell.length_b   1.000
_cell.length_c   1.000
_cell.angle_alpha   90.00
_cell.angle_beta   90.00
_cell.angle_gamma   90.00
#
_symmetry.space_group_name_H-M   'P 1'
#
loop_
_entity.id
_entity.type
_entity.pdbx_description
1 polymer ?
#
loop_
_entity_poly.entity_id
_entity_poly.type
_entity_poly.pdbx_seq_one_letter_code
_entity_poly.pdbx_strand_id
1 'polypeptide(L)' 'MIVFLTALREEREAVRASWGVSAAGSIQGLELEAGEGVVHLCTGMGAERMKRGVDLARKTFEPTVYVLV' A
#
# COMPACT_ATOMS: atom_id res chain seq x y z
N MET A 1 1.02 5.72 -11.62
CA MET A 1 0.53 4.67 -10.68
C MET A 1 0.42 5.26 -9.29
N ILE A 2 -0.67 4.96 -8.58
CA ILE A 2 -0.94 5.44 -7.22
C ILE A 2 -0.58 4.35 -6.22
N VAL A 3 0.10 4.71 -5.13
CA VAL A 3 0.35 3.81 -4.01
C VAL A 3 -0.37 4.29 -2.76
N PHE A 4 -1.21 3.44 -2.18
CA PHE A 4 -1.79 3.60 -0.85
C PHE A 4 -0.91 2.91 0.18
N LEU A 5 -0.62 3.61 1.28
CA LEU A 5 0.05 3.06 2.45
C LEU A 5 -0.86 3.26 3.65
N THR A 6 -1.28 2.16 4.27
CA THR A 6 -2.16 2.17 5.45
C THR A 6 -1.46 1.55 6.65
N ALA A 7 -1.91 1.90 7.85
CA ALA A 7 -1.40 1.34 9.10
C ALA A 7 -2.36 0.30 9.70
N LEU A 8 -3.67 0.44 9.46
CA LEU A 8 -4.71 -0.35 10.08
C LEU A 8 -5.42 -1.25 9.06
N ARG A 9 -6.10 -2.28 9.59
CA ARG A 9 -6.83 -3.26 8.77
C ARG A 9 -8.13 -2.68 8.21
N GLU A 10 -8.76 -1.80 8.96
CA GLU A 10 -9.99 -1.10 8.60
C GLU A 10 -9.76 -0.16 7.41
N GLU A 11 -8.62 0.54 7.40
CA GLU A 11 -8.20 1.38 6.27
C GLU A 11 -8.00 0.57 5.00
N ARG A 12 -7.41 -0.64 5.11
CA ARG A 12 -7.28 -1.58 3.99
C ARG A 12 -8.64 -1.94 3.40
N GLU A 13 -9.63 -2.24 4.23
CA GLU A 13 -10.98 -2.57 3.75
C GLU A 13 -11.63 -1.38 3.01
N ALA A 14 -11.42 -0.15 3.50
CA ALA A 14 -11.90 1.06 2.84
C ALA A 14 -11.22 1.29 1.47
N VAL A 15 -9.90 1.09 1.38
CA VAL A 15 -9.15 1.18 0.11
C VAL A 15 -9.64 0.12 -0.87
N ARG A 16 -9.79 -1.13 -0.42
CA ARG A 16 -10.30 -2.24 -1.23
C ARG A 16 -11.67 -1.94 -1.83
N ALA A 17 -12.61 -1.47 -1.01
CA ALA A 17 -13.97 -1.17 -1.46
C ALA A 17 -14.03 0.04 -2.40
N SER A 18 -13.20 1.07 -2.18
CA SER A 18 -13.29 2.34 -2.91
C SER A 18 -12.48 2.36 -4.21
N TRP A 19 -11.38 1.60 -4.28
CA TRP A 19 -10.42 1.63 -5.39
C TRP A 19 -10.32 0.30 -6.15
N GLY A 20 -11.10 -0.71 -5.76
CA GLY A 20 -11.16 -1.98 -6.48
C GLY A 20 -9.84 -2.75 -6.49
N VAL A 21 -8.98 -2.56 -5.48
CA VAL A 21 -7.78 -3.37 -5.31
C VAL A 21 -8.14 -4.76 -4.78
N SER A 22 -7.30 -5.75 -5.07
CA SER A 22 -7.50 -7.13 -4.61
C SER A 22 -6.17 -7.75 -4.17
N ALA A 23 -6.23 -8.79 -3.35
CA ALA A 23 -5.04 -9.44 -2.82
C ALA A 23 -4.12 -9.93 -3.95
N ALA A 24 -2.87 -9.45 -3.94
CA ALA A 24 -1.84 -9.75 -4.93
C ALA A 24 -0.60 -10.43 -4.30
N GLY A 25 -0.67 -10.78 -3.01
CA GLY A 25 0.35 -11.53 -2.28
C GLY A 25 1.01 -10.71 -1.19
N SER A 26 2.32 -10.85 -1.03
CA SER A 26 3.10 -10.11 -0.04
C SER A 26 4.47 -9.73 -0.57
N ILE A 27 4.97 -8.56 -0.19
CA ILE A 27 6.30 -8.08 -0.54
C ILE A 27 7.07 -7.64 0.71
N GLN A 28 8.24 -8.24 0.93
CA GLN A 28 9.08 -8.00 2.12
C GLN A 28 8.31 -8.05 3.45
N GLY A 29 7.33 -8.97 3.55
CA GLY A 29 6.51 -9.17 4.74
C GLY A 29 5.32 -8.21 4.88
N LEU A 30 5.07 -7.34 3.91
CA LEU A 30 3.87 -6.50 3.82
C LEU A 30 2.84 -7.16 2.91
N GLU A 31 1.57 -7.13 3.31
CA GLU A 31 0.47 -7.52 2.43
C GLU A 31 0.39 -6.56 1.24
N LEU A 32 0.22 -7.12 0.05
CA LEU A 32 0.14 -6.38 -1.20
C LEU A 32 -1.24 -6.60 -1.81
N GLU A 33 -1.91 -5.49 -2.11
CA GLU A 33 -3.12 -5.48 -2.93
C GLU A 33 -2.90 -4.63 -4.17
N ALA A 34 -3.48 -5.03 -5.29
CA ALA A 34 -3.33 -4.31 -6.55
C ALA A 34 -4.66 -4.29 -7.34
N GLY A 35 -4.84 -3.22 -8.10
CA GLY A 35 -5.96 -2.96 -9.00
C GLY A 35 -5.52 -1.97 -10.07
N GLU A 36 -6.40 -1.61 -11.00
CA GLU A 36 -6.11 -0.77 -12.19
C GLU A 36 -5.20 0.46 -11.90
N GLY A 37 -3.87 0.29 -12.05
CA GLY A 37 -2.89 1.35 -11.80
C GLY A 37 -2.75 1.79 -10.33
N VAL A 38 -3.26 1.00 -9.38
CA VAL A 38 -3.23 1.25 -7.94
C VAL A 38 -2.58 0.07 -7.22
N VAL A 39 -1.69 0.39 -6.29
CA VAL A 39 -1.08 -0.57 -5.37
C VAL A 39 -1.41 -0.13 -3.95
N HIS A 40 -1.71 -1.08 -3.07
CA HIS A 40 -1.90 -0.86 -1.66
C HIS A 40 -0.94 -1.74 -0.85
N LEU A 41 -0.31 -1.14 0.17
CA LEU A 41 0.59 -1.78 1.10
C LEU A 41 0.15 -1.46 2.53
N CYS A 42 -0.11 -2.50 3.33
CA CYS A 42 -0.37 -2.33 4.76
C CYS A 42 0.95 -2.38 5.54
N THR A 43 1.44 -1.23 6.00
CA THR A 43 2.75 -1.12 6.70
C THR A 43 2.66 -1.44 8.19
N GLY A 44 1.47 -1.41 8.76
CA GLY A 44 1.27 -1.35 10.20
C GLY A 44 1.64 0.02 10.79
N MET A 45 1.43 0.16 12.10
CA MET A 45 1.75 1.40 12.84
C MET A 45 3.26 1.61 13.05
N GLY A 46 3.68 2.87 13.04
CA GLY A 46 5.03 3.31 13.40
C GLY A 46 5.80 3.96 12.25
N ALA A 47 6.44 5.10 12.53
CA ALA A 47 7.11 5.93 11.52
C ALA A 47 8.18 5.16 10.70
N GLU A 48 8.97 4.31 11.35
CA GLU A 48 10.02 3.53 10.68
C GLU A 48 9.47 2.41 9.77
N ARG A 49 8.26 1.92 10.04
CA ARG A 49 7.59 0.96 9.14
C ARG A 49 7.03 1.68 7.92
N MET A 50 6.42 2.85 8.14
CA MET A 50 5.90 3.69 7.06
C MET A 50 7.01 4.13 6.10
N LYS A 51 8.14 4.63 6.62
CA LYS A 51 9.31 4.99 5.80
C LYS A 51 9.78 3.82 4.94
N ARG A 52 9.89 2.62 5.53
CA ARG A 52 10.25 1.41 4.79
C ARG A 52 9.22 1.06 3.70
N GLY A 53 7.94 1.21 3.98
CA GLY A 53 6.87 1.02 3.00
C GLY A 53 6.97 1.98 1.82
N VAL A 54 7.21 3.27 2.08
CA VAL A 54 7.44 4.29 1.04
C VAL A 54 8.69 3.95 0.20
N ASP A 55 9.80 3.62 0.85
CA ASP A 55 11.06 3.27 0.16
C ASP A 55 10.91 2.03 -0.71
N LEU A 56 10.20 1.01 -0.21
CA LEU A 56 9.87 -0.19 -0.96
C LEU A 56 9.01 0.16 -2.17
N ALA A 57 7.92 0.90 -1.96
CA ALA A 57 7.02 1.31 -3.03
C ALA A 57 7.75 2.09 -4.12
N ARG A 58 8.64 3.02 -3.74
CA ARG A 58 9.45 3.80 -4.68
C ARG A 58 10.30 2.91 -5.59
N LYS A 59 10.98 1.92 -5.01
CA LYS A 59 11.92 1.04 -5.73
C LYS A 59 11.24 -0.01 -6.58
N THR A 60 10.04 -0.45 -6.18
CA THR A 60 9.36 -1.56 -6.85
C THR A 60 8.36 -1.08 -7.89
N PHE A 61 7.68 0.03 -7.61
CA PHE A 61 6.51 0.43 -8.40
C PHE A 61 6.72 1.77 -9.12
N GLU A 62 7.74 2.56 -8.79
CA GLU A 62 7.93 3.90 -9.39
C GLU A 62 6.63 4.75 -9.38
N PRO A 63 5.95 4.87 -8.22
CA PRO A 63 4.67 5.54 -8.15
C PRO A 63 4.80 7.04 -8.40
N THR A 64 3.77 7.61 -9.02
CA THR A 64 3.65 9.06 -9.27
C THR A 64 2.98 9.79 -8.12
N VAL A 65 2.21 9.08 -7.31
CA VAL A 65 1.45 9.62 -6.17
C VAL A 65 1.50 8.62 -5.02
N TYR A 66 1.73 9.14 -3.81
CA TYR A 66 1.58 8.40 -2.56
C TYR A 66 0.36 8.96 -1.81
N VAL A 67 -0.50 8.05 -1.36
CA VAL A 67 -1.60 8.37 -0.45
C VAL A 67 -1.30 7.68 0.87
N LEU A 68 -1.04 8.48 1.89
CA LEU A 68 -0.84 8.03 3.26
C LEU A 68 -2.19 8.15 3.97
N VAL A 69 -2.75 7.02 4.37
CA VAL A 69 -4.05 6.93 5.06
C VAL A 69 -3.80 6.45 6.47
#